data_AF-A0A920PV30-F1
#
_entry.id   AF-A0A920PV30-F1
#
_cell.length_a   1.000
_cell.length_b   1.000
_cell.length_c   1.000
_cell.angle_alpha   90.00
_cell.angle_beta   90.00
_cell.angle_gamma   90.00
#
_symmetry.space_group_name_H-M   'P 1'
#
loop_
_entity.id
_entity.type
_entity.pdbx_description
1 polymer ?
#
loop_
_entity_poly.entity_id
_entity_poly.type
_entity_poly.pdbx_seq_one_letter_code
_entity_poly.pdbx_strand_id
1 'polypeptide(L)'
;MGTGGPETVTRSVLPTEKRHHSLTTHQEQVLSQIQLAIDDPDIQPRSFLLHGITGSGKTEVYLRAIDQVVRQGRQPVFLVPEISLTPQTLERVNSWFPGRVAVMHSRLTARQRV
;
A
#
# COMPACT_ATOMS: atom_id res chain seq x y z
N MET A 1 10.95 41.36 -4.23
CA MET A 1 9.63 40.83 -4.65
C MET A 1 9.88 39.67 -5.59
N GLY A 2 9.65 38.44 -5.12
CA GLY A 2 9.76 37.22 -5.92
C GLY A 2 8.81 36.20 -5.29
N THR A 3 7.70 35.94 -5.97
CA THR A 3 6.61 35.08 -5.52
C THR A 3 7.00 33.61 -5.70
N GLY A 4 7.52 32.98 -4.66
CA GLY A 4 7.65 31.51 -4.60
C GLY A 4 6.28 30.89 -4.30
N GLY A 5 5.58 30.44 -5.35
CA GLY A 5 4.36 29.64 -5.21
C GLY A 5 4.62 28.29 -4.53
N PRO A 6 3.56 27.56 -4.12
CA PRO A 6 3.72 26.24 -3.53
C PRO A 6 4.29 25.28 -4.59
N GLU A 7 5.49 24.76 -4.34
CA GLU A 7 6.08 23.69 -5.14
C GLU A 7 5.31 22.39 -4.88
N THR A 8 4.37 22.07 -5.77
CA THR A 8 3.82 20.72 -5.86
C THR A 8 4.98 19.79 -6.22
N VAL A 9 5.47 19.01 -5.25
CA VAL A 9 6.46 17.95 -5.51
C VAL A 9 5.74 16.79 -6.21
N THR A 10 5.34 17.01 -7.46
CA THR A 10 4.99 15.93 -8.37
C THR A 10 6.30 15.34 -8.87
N ARG A 11 6.92 14.47 -8.07
CA ARG A 11 7.92 13.56 -8.64
C ARG A 11 7.18 12.73 -9.68
N SER A 12 7.51 12.93 -10.96
CA SER A 12 7.09 12.08 -12.05
C SER A 12 7.57 10.66 -11.74
N VAL A 13 6.67 9.84 -11.20
CA VAL A 13 6.90 8.41 -11.02
C VAL A 13 6.65 7.81 -12.40
N LEU A 14 7.74 7.45 -13.09
CA LEU A 14 7.67 6.70 -14.34
C LEU A 14 6.75 5.48 -14.11
N PRO A 15 5.82 5.18 -15.04
CA PRO A 15 4.93 4.04 -14.89
C PRO A 15 5.80 2.78 -14.84
N THR A 16 5.99 2.27 -13.63
CA THR A 16 6.68 1.00 -13.41
C THR A 16 5.63 -0.06 -13.69
N GLU A 17 5.78 -0.79 -14.80
CA GLU A 17 4.84 -1.85 -15.15
C GLU A 17 4.55 -2.74 -13.95
N LYS A 18 3.26 -3.04 -13.73
CA LYS A 18 2.82 -3.99 -12.70
C LYS A 18 3.48 -5.33 -12.97
N ARG A 19 4.58 -5.63 -12.28
CA ARG A 19 5.14 -6.99 -12.25
C ARG A 19 4.17 -7.86 -11.46
N HIS A 20 3.23 -8.47 -12.17
CA HIS A 20 2.33 -9.46 -11.61
C HIS A 20 3.14 -10.72 -11.31
N HIS A 21 3.75 -10.76 -10.13
CA HIS A 21 4.37 -11.98 -9.62
C HIS A 21 3.30 -13.06 -9.45
N SER A 22 3.56 -14.27 -9.96
CA SER A 22 2.72 -15.42 -9.62
C SER A 22 2.83 -15.67 -8.12
N LEU A 23 1.69 -15.79 -7.44
CA LEU A 23 1.67 -16.11 -6.02
C LEU A 23 2.04 -17.58 -5.84
N THR A 24 2.66 -17.90 -4.71
CA THR A 24 2.78 -19.30 -4.30
C THR A 24 1.42 -19.79 -3.81
N THR A 25 1.20 -21.10 -3.81
CA THR A 25 -0.04 -21.70 -3.30
C THR A 25 -0.37 -21.23 -1.87
N HIS A 26 0.65 -21.11 -1.00
CA HIS A 26 0.46 -20.63 0.36
C HIS A 26 0.02 -19.16 0.41
N GLN A 27 0.57 -18.31 -0.46
CA GLN A 27 0.17 -16.91 -0.56
C GLN A 27 -1.25 -16.78 -1.13
N GLU A 28 -1.61 -17.59 -2.13
CA GLU A 28 -2.97 -17.62 -2.69
C GLU A 28 -4.01 -18.02 -1.65
N GLN A 29 -3.72 -19.06 -0.88
CA GLN A 29 -4.60 -19.53 0.20
C GLN A 29 -4.82 -18.45 1.26
N VAL A 30 -3.75 -17.83 1.76
CA VAL A 30 -3.88 -16.77 2.76
C VAL A 30 -4.58 -15.54 2.19
N LEU A 31 -4.23 -15.13 0.96
CA LEU A 31 -4.88 -14.01 0.30
C LEU A 31 -6.38 -14.28 0.15
N SER A 32 -6.78 -15.46 -0.30
CA SER A 32 -8.19 -15.85 -0.45
C SER A 32 -8.97 -15.74 0.86
N GLN A 33 -8.41 -16.18 1.99
CA GLN A 33 -9.06 -16.05 3.30
C GLN A 33 -9.24 -14.59 3.71
N ILE A 34 -8.21 -13.76 3.52
CA ILE A 34 -8.30 -12.32 3.76
C ILE A 34 -9.36 -11.69 2.86
N GLN A 35 -9.43 -12.14 1.61
CA GLN A 35 -10.37 -11.65 0.60
C GLN A 35 -11.82 -11.89 0.97
N LEU A 36 -12.13 -13.12 1.41
CA LEU A 36 -13.46 -13.49 1.90
C LEU A 36 -13.88 -12.61 3.07
N ALA A 37 -12.98 -12.37 4.03
CA ALA A 37 -13.26 -11.44 5.12
C ALA A 37 -13.40 -9.97 4.63
N ILE A 38 -12.68 -9.54 3.60
CA ILE A 38 -12.88 -8.18 3.07
C ILE A 38 -14.27 -8.01 2.45
N ASP A 39 -14.75 -9.04 1.75
CA ASP A 39 -16.05 -9.05 1.04
C ASP A 39 -17.25 -9.16 1.99
N ASP A 40 -17.13 -9.95 3.06
CA ASP A 40 -18.22 -10.18 4.01
C ASP A 40 -17.83 -9.77 5.45
N PRO A 41 -18.49 -8.76 6.05
CA PRO A 41 -18.22 -8.34 7.42
C PRO A 41 -18.53 -9.41 8.47
N ASP A 42 -19.42 -10.35 8.18
CA ASP A 42 -19.86 -11.40 9.11
C ASP A 42 -18.90 -12.60 9.14
N ILE A 43 -18.02 -12.73 8.14
CA ILE A 43 -16.97 -13.75 8.11
C ILE A 43 -15.89 -13.44 9.15
N GLN A 44 -15.65 -14.42 10.02
CA GLN A 44 -14.58 -14.44 11.01
C GLN A 44 -13.42 -15.33 10.54
N PRO A 45 -12.15 -15.01 10.89
CA PRO A 45 -11.73 -13.87 11.72
C PRO A 45 -11.62 -12.55 10.93
N ARG A 46 -11.76 -11.41 11.62
CA ARG A 46 -11.51 -10.06 11.06
C ARG A 46 -10.05 -9.60 11.14
N SER A 47 -9.20 -10.34 11.84
CA SER A 47 -7.81 -9.97 12.07
C SER A 47 -6.92 -11.16 11.74
N PHE A 48 -5.88 -10.90 10.96
CA PHE A 48 -4.99 -11.91 10.44
C PHE A 48 -3.56 -11.58 10.84
N LEU A 49 -2.84 -12.57 11.37
CA LEU A 49 -1.40 -12.50 11.55
C LEU A 49 -0.73 -13.30 10.42
N LEU A 50 -0.14 -12.60 9.46
CA LEU A 50 0.62 -13.25 8.40
C LEU A 50 2.06 -13.52 8.86
N HIS A 51 2.32 -14.76 9.25
CA HIS A 51 3.65 -15.18 9.69
C HIS A 51 4.53 -15.61 8.50
N GLY A 52 5.79 -15.17 8.49
CA GLY A 52 6.75 -15.54 7.46
C GLY A 52 8.05 -14.77 7.57
N ILE A 53 9.15 -15.36 7.11
CA ILE A 53 10.47 -14.73 7.11
C ILE A 53 10.55 -13.56 6.11
N THR A 54 11.58 -12.72 6.22
CA THR A 54 11.89 -11.72 5.20
C THR A 54 12.10 -12.39 3.83
N GLY A 55 11.60 -11.78 2.76
CA GLY A 55 11.67 -12.35 1.41
C GLY A 55 10.55 -13.35 1.08
N SER A 56 9.74 -13.79 2.05
CA SER A 56 8.62 -14.72 1.79
C SER A 56 7.42 -14.10 1.02
N GLY A 57 7.53 -12.84 0.63
CA GLY A 57 6.50 -12.14 -0.16
C GLY A 57 5.29 -11.61 0.62
N LYS A 58 5.39 -11.43 1.94
CA LYS A 58 4.27 -10.86 2.75
C LYS A 58 3.73 -9.53 2.21
N THR A 59 4.62 -8.65 1.75
CA THR A 59 4.24 -7.37 1.16
C THR A 59 3.33 -7.52 -0.06
N GLU A 60 3.53 -8.56 -0.87
CA GLU A 60 2.69 -8.83 -2.04
C GLU A 60 1.25 -9.19 -1.61
N VAL A 61 1.11 -10.01 -0.56
CA VAL A 61 -0.19 -10.35 0.03
C VAL A 61 -0.89 -9.09 0.55
N TYR A 62 -0.17 -8.19 1.24
CA TYR A 62 -0.75 -6.93 1.73
C TYR A 62 -1.24 -6.04 0.59
N LEU A 63 -0.42 -5.84 -0.45
CA LEU A 63 -0.78 -4.96 -1.56
C LEU A 63 -1.98 -5.48 -2.36
N ARG A 64 -2.11 -6.80 -2.52
CA ARG A 64 -3.29 -7.42 -3.16
C ARG A 64 -4.56 -7.27 -2.32
N ALA A 65 -4.47 -7.49 -1.02
CA ALA A 65 -5.60 -7.27 -0.12
C ALA A 65 -6.06 -5.79 -0.14
N ILE A 66 -5.10 -4.85 -0.11
CA ILE A 66 -5.35 -3.41 -0.24
C ILE A 66 -5.99 -3.10 -1.61
N ASP A 67 -5.52 -3.70 -2.71
CA ASP A 67 -6.08 -3.49 -4.04
C ASP A 67 -7.56 -3.87 -4.12
N GLN A 68 -7.99 -4.95 -3.46
CA GLN A 68 -9.42 -5.25 -3.39
C GLN A 68 -10.21 -4.20 -2.60
N VAL A 69 -9.70 -3.76 -1.44
CA VAL A 69 -10.37 -2.72 -0.64
C VAL A 69 -10.55 -1.44 -1.48
N VAL A 70 -9.51 -1.05 -2.24
CA VAL A 70 -9.56 0.10 -3.16
C VAL A 70 -10.55 -0.12 -4.29
N ARG A 71 -10.61 -1.33 -4.89
CA ARG A 71 -11.59 -1.67 -5.94
C ARG A 71 -13.04 -1.62 -5.45
N GLN A 72 -13.28 -1.83 -4.16
CA GLN A 72 -14.59 -1.64 -3.52
C GLN A 72 -14.89 -0.17 -3.18
N GLY A 73 -14.04 0.79 -3.58
CA GLY A 73 -14.22 2.21 -3.29
C GLY A 73 -13.95 2.61 -1.83
N ARG A 74 -13.31 1.73 -1.06
CA ARG A 74 -12.98 1.95 0.35
C ARG A 74 -11.53 2.45 0.49
N GLN A 75 -11.23 3.09 1.63
CA GLN A 75 -9.90 3.64 1.91
C GLN A 75 -9.13 2.74 2.91
N PRO A 76 -8.04 2.08 2.48
CA PRO A 76 -7.17 1.33 3.37
C PRO A 76 -6.10 2.23 4.01
N VAL A 77 -5.65 1.85 5.21
CA VAL A 77 -4.48 2.45 5.88
C VAL A 77 -3.36 1.41 5.91
N PHE A 78 -2.19 1.78 5.39
CA PHE A 78 -0.99 0.92 5.41
C PHE A 78 0.06 1.52 6.34
N LEU A 79 0.17 0.95 7.55
CA LEU A 79 1.10 1.41 8.57
C LEU A 79 2.43 0.67 8.44
N VAL A 80 3.52 1.42 8.44
CA VAL A 80 4.89 0.90 8.43
C VAL A 80 5.70 1.57 9.55
N PRO A 81 6.74 0.91 10.08
CA PRO A 81 7.70 1.59 10.95
C PRO A 81 8.29 2.82 10.25
N GLU A 82 8.55 3.92 10.98
CA GLU A 82 9.08 5.17 10.39
C GLU A 82 10.37 4.92 9.57
N ILE A 83 11.26 4.08 10.09
CA ILE A 83 12.52 3.69 9.43
C ILE A 83 12.32 2.89 8.13
N SER A 84 11.14 2.30 7.94
CA SER A 84 10.79 1.48 6.77
C SER A 84 10.10 2.30 5.67
N LEU A 85 9.83 3.59 5.91
CA LEU A 85 9.32 4.53 4.92
C LEU A 85 10.43 5.01 3.98
N THR A 86 11.09 4.04 3.34
CA THR A 86 12.13 4.30 2.35
C THR A 86 11.50 4.66 1.00
N PRO A 87 12.24 5.36 0.11
CA PRO A 87 11.78 5.62 -1.25
C PRO A 87 11.34 4.34 -1.99
N GLN A 88 12.02 3.22 -1.77
CA GLN A 88 11.68 1.94 -2.37
C GLN A 88 10.30 1.41 -1.92
N THR A 89 9.97 1.54 -0.63
CA THR A 89 8.64 1.15 -0.12
C THR A 89 7.56 2.02 -0.77
N LEU A 90 7.80 3.34 -0.86
CA LEU A 90 6.88 4.28 -1.47
C LEU A 90 6.67 4.03 -2.96
N GLU A 91 7.75 3.82 -3.72
CA GLU A 91 7.71 3.47 -5.14
C GLU A 91 6.91 2.20 -5.38
N ARG A 92 7.08 1.19 -4.52
CA ARG A 92 6.31 -0.06 -4.59
C ARG A 92 4.82 0.16 -4.32
N VAL A 93 4.44 0.95 -3.31
CA VAL A 93 3.02 1.23 -3.05
C VAL A 93 2.42 2.08 -4.17
N ASN A 94 3.17 3.06 -4.68
CA ASN A 94 2.76 3.91 -5.80
C ASN A 94 2.58 3.14 -7.10
N SER A 95 3.40 2.11 -7.39
CA SER A 95 3.23 1.31 -8.60
C SER A 95 1.94 0.47 -8.57
N TRP A 96 1.46 0.12 -7.38
CA TRP A 96 0.17 -0.53 -7.18
C TRP A 96 -1.00 0.45 -7.29
N PHE A 97 -0.83 1.65 -6.74
CA PHE A 97 -1.88 2.67 -6.61
C PHE A 97 -1.47 4.01 -7.23
N PRO A 98 -1.21 4.07 -8.55
CA PRO A 98 -0.68 5.27 -9.19
C PRO A 98 -1.63 6.47 -9.00
N GLY A 99 -1.10 7.57 -8.48
CA GLY A 99 -1.85 8.80 -8.21
C GLY A 99 -2.86 8.71 -7.06
N ARG A 100 -2.86 7.63 -6.26
CA ARG A 100 -3.86 7.37 -5.22
C ARG A 100 -3.27 7.15 -3.82
N VAL A 101 -2.00 7.52 -3.61
CA VAL A 101 -1.30 7.34 -2.33
C VAL A 101 -1.04 8.70 -1.70
N ALA A 102 -1.57 8.90 -0.49
CA ALA A 102 -1.11 9.95 0.41
C ALA A 102 -0.14 9.33 1.42
N VAL A 103 0.98 10.01 1.66
CA VAL A 103 2.00 9.57 2.62
C VAL A 103 1.95 10.49 3.83
N MET A 104 1.90 9.91 5.03
CA MET A 104 1.93 10.66 6.29
C MET A 104 3.14 10.23 7.12
N HIS A 105 4.04 11.18 7.44
CA HIS A 105 5.19 10.93 8.33
C HIS A 105 5.52 12.14 9.20
N SER A 106 6.30 11.90 10.27
CA SER A 106 6.72 12.89 11.28
C SER A 106 7.31 14.17 10.67
N ARG A 107 8.16 14.01 9.64
CA ARG A 107 8.85 15.11 8.94
C ARG A 107 8.01 15.91 7.93
N LEU A 108 6.71 15.63 7.75
CA LEU A 108 5.87 16.45 6.87
C LEU A 108 5.63 17.82 7.50
N THR A 109 5.92 18.87 6.74
CA THR A 109 5.54 20.22 7.15
C THR A 109 4.02 20.37 7.09
N ALA A 110 3.44 21.32 7.83
CA ALA A 110 1.98 21.53 7.86
C ALA A 110 1.37 21.76 6.45
N ARG A 111 2.18 22.26 5.51
CA ARG A 111 1.81 22.53 4.11
C ARG A 111 1.76 21.28 3.22
N GLN A 112 2.28 20.15 3.69
CA GLN A 112 2.34 18.87 2.96
C GLN A 112 1.40 17.81 3.57
N ARG A 113 0.59 18.17 4.58
CA ARG A 113 -0.39 17.28 5.23
C ARG A 113 -1.79 17.33 4.60
N VAL A 114 -1.97 18.13 3.56
CA VAL A 114 -3.25 18.44 2.89
C VAL A 114 -3.23 18.00 1.44
#